data_AF-A0A8H6EAU6-F1
#
_entry.id   AF-A0A8H6EAU6-F1
#
_cell.length_a   1.000
_cell.length_b   1.000
_cell.length_c   1.000
_cell.angle_alpha   90.00
_cell.angle_beta   90.00
_cell.angle_gamma   90.00
#
_symmetry.space_group_name_H-M   'P 1'
#
loop_
_entity.id
_entity.type
_entity.pdbx_description
1 polymer ?
#
loop_
_entity_poly.entity_id
_entity_poly.type
_entity_poly.pdbx_seq_one_letter_code
_entity_poly.pdbx_strand_id
1 'polypeptide(L)'
;MPQPHFKVLIIGASIEGLTLAHCLHRAGIDYVILEKRKEHAPTRDEPLMIMPNGSRIWDQLGVLDDMKELLEPMHTAYMTIPGAGSYEMDFPKVLRERFGYPPLFLKKRKVLGMLYAALPRNDKVKLNKAIVRIEEGAKCVRVVTWDGYSYEGDLVVGADGVHSKVRAEMSRLSNLPELAMDVNKDMMVEYACISGISTRHPDYPELTRGTILTSNDRGRNITCLVGKDGDISWSVCLKLDRQYPHDRAPEFSAKEVQKRCESDQLRDTSVWADLIWRNVWDRQKTFGMMAIEEGLRQRWHWRHMVCIGGSMHKIAPHTGQSVSCSIEDAAELTNSLYECLQGRTKKPSTEEMEKVLAQFTESRVQRITPIYRTAKRALRHFMFASLLDRLIARYYLAKNGHIVAEWFSNEVAGAIMLDFIPSPERAGPAWSELQSRQNWTLLYVPLVMMVLIAVVLVLLGTVVIPGLQYVR
;
A
#
# COMPACT_ATOMS: atom_id res chain seq x y z
N MET A 1 -13.71 -26.55 -25.64
CA MET A 1 -14.94 -25.77 -25.90
C MET A 1 -14.66 -24.32 -25.51
N PRO A 2 -15.22 -23.31 -26.20
CA PRO A 2 -15.03 -21.91 -25.79
C PRO A 2 -15.64 -21.68 -24.40
N GLN A 3 -14.97 -20.90 -23.55
CA GLN A 3 -15.45 -20.52 -22.22
C GLN A 3 -16.78 -19.76 -22.32
N PRO A 4 -17.62 -19.77 -21.26
CA PRO A 4 -18.84 -18.96 -21.25
C PRO A 4 -18.47 -17.48 -21.36
N HIS A 5 -19.28 -16.70 -22.09
CA HIS A 5 -19.08 -15.25 -22.20
C HIS A 5 -19.35 -14.57 -20.85
N PHE A 6 -18.31 -14.43 -20.02
CA PHE A 6 -18.34 -13.85 -18.69
C PHE A 6 -17.72 -12.45 -18.72
N LYS A 7 -18.46 -11.45 -18.22
CA LYS A 7 -18.06 -10.04 -18.28
C LYS A 7 -17.96 -9.39 -16.89
N VAL A 8 -16.83 -8.77 -16.60
CA VAL A 8 -16.57 -8.06 -15.35
C VAL A 8 -16.75 -6.55 -15.53
N LEU A 9 -17.56 -5.92 -14.67
CA LEU A 9 -17.69 -4.46 -14.58
C LEU A 9 -16.77 -3.94 -13.47
N ILE A 10 -15.66 -3.32 -13.84
CA ILE A 10 -14.69 -2.74 -12.92
C ILE A 10 -15.07 -1.27 -12.66
N ILE A 11 -15.32 -0.92 -11.42
CA ILE A 11 -15.66 0.45 -11.02
C ILE A 11 -14.41 1.11 -10.45
N GLY A 12 -13.85 2.06 -11.20
CA GLY A 12 -12.62 2.78 -10.88
C GLY A 12 -11.41 2.34 -11.72
N ALA A 13 -10.75 3.31 -12.36
CA ALA A 13 -9.46 3.15 -13.02
C ALA A 13 -8.32 3.56 -12.06
N SER A 14 -8.32 2.95 -10.87
CA SER A 14 -7.21 2.99 -9.92
C SER A 14 -6.08 2.05 -10.36
N ILE A 15 -5.01 1.94 -9.57
CA ILE A 15 -3.88 1.06 -9.91
C ILE A 15 -4.37 -0.39 -9.94
N GLU A 16 -5.13 -0.79 -8.92
CA GLU A 16 -5.73 -2.11 -8.81
C GLU A 16 -6.79 -2.37 -9.90
N GLY A 17 -7.60 -1.37 -10.25
CA GLY A 17 -8.60 -1.50 -11.32
C GLY A 17 -7.97 -1.69 -12.71
N LEU A 18 -6.94 -0.91 -13.03
CA LEU A 18 -6.20 -1.07 -14.29
C LEU A 18 -5.37 -2.36 -14.29
N THR A 19 -4.74 -2.72 -13.17
CA THR A 19 -4.02 -3.99 -13.05
C THR A 19 -4.98 -5.17 -13.25
N LEU A 20 -6.17 -5.14 -12.63
CA LEU A 20 -7.19 -6.17 -12.84
C LEU A 20 -7.59 -6.29 -14.31
N ALA A 21 -7.76 -5.18 -15.01
CA ALA A 21 -8.07 -5.21 -16.45
C ALA A 21 -6.96 -5.89 -17.28
N HIS A 22 -5.69 -5.67 -16.94
CA HIS A 22 -4.56 -6.40 -17.54
C HIS A 22 -4.60 -7.90 -17.22
N CYS A 23 -4.84 -8.26 -15.96
CA CYS A 23 -4.98 -9.66 -15.54
C CYS A 23 -6.12 -10.37 -16.27
N LEU A 24 -7.32 -9.77 -16.30
CA LEU A 24 -8.49 -10.31 -16.99
C LEU A 24 -8.27 -10.42 -18.51
N HIS A 25 -7.60 -9.44 -19.12
CA HIS A 25 -7.23 -9.51 -20.52
C HIS A 25 -6.35 -10.74 -20.82
N ARG A 26 -5.32 -10.97 -19.99
CA ARG A 26 -4.45 -12.15 -20.11
C ARG A 26 -5.19 -13.46 -19.85
N ALA A 27 -6.19 -13.45 -18.98
CA ALA A 27 -7.06 -14.60 -18.69
C ALA A 27 -8.10 -14.87 -19.79
N GLY A 28 -8.28 -13.97 -20.77
CA GLY A 28 -9.32 -14.06 -21.78
C GLY A 28 -10.73 -13.75 -21.26
N ILE A 29 -10.85 -13.07 -20.11
CA ILE A 29 -12.13 -12.70 -19.49
C ILE A 29 -12.54 -11.30 -19.94
N ASP A 30 -13.79 -11.12 -20.37
CA ASP A 30 -14.29 -9.82 -20.83
C ASP A 30 -14.46 -8.83 -19.66
N TYR A 31 -14.26 -7.55 -19.92
CA TYR A 31 -14.40 -6.50 -18.91
C TYR A 31 -14.79 -5.15 -19.49
N VAL A 32 -15.29 -4.25 -18.64
CA VAL A 32 -15.42 -2.81 -18.89
C VAL A 32 -14.99 -2.07 -17.63
N ILE A 33 -14.22 -1.00 -17.76
CA ILE A 33 -13.87 -0.11 -16.64
C ILE A 33 -14.73 1.15 -16.72
N LEU A 34 -15.37 1.51 -15.61
CA LEU A 34 -16.11 2.76 -15.45
C LEU A 34 -15.37 3.67 -14.47
N GLU A 35 -14.84 4.79 -14.97
CA GLU A 35 -14.06 5.75 -14.18
C GLU A 35 -14.81 7.08 -14.06
N LYS A 36 -14.94 7.60 -12.84
CA LYS A 36 -15.67 8.84 -12.55
C LYS A 36 -14.95 10.09 -13.08
N ARG A 37 -13.62 10.07 -13.14
CA ARG A 37 -12.81 11.18 -13.63
C ARG A 37 -12.96 11.34 -15.15
N LYS A 38 -12.85 12.58 -15.61
CA LYS A 38 -12.79 12.91 -17.04
C LYS A 38 -11.49 12.46 -17.71
N GLU A 39 -10.42 12.38 -16.91
CA GLU A 39 -9.09 11.96 -17.32
C GLU A 39 -8.72 10.62 -16.67
N HIS A 40 -7.89 9.83 -17.35
CA HIS A 40 -7.44 8.51 -16.89
C HIS A 40 -6.52 8.57 -15.66
N ALA A 41 -5.82 9.69 -15.48
CA ALA A 41 -4.89 9.92 -14.38
C ALA A 41 -5.27 11.18 -13.58
N PRO A 42 -4.96 11.26 -12.28
CA PRO A 42 -5.17 12.47 -11.49
C PRO A 42 -4.23 13.58 -11.98
N THR A 43 -4.53 14.84 -11.63
CA THR A 43 -3.70 15.99 -12.02
C THR A 43 -2.39 16.07 -11.22
N ARG A 44 -2.41 15.65 -9.95
CA ARG A 44 -1.26 15.75 -9.04
C ARG A 44 -0.34 14.54 -9.14
N ASP A 45 0.96 14.79 -9.18
CA ASP A 45 1.99 13.77 -8.97
C ASP A 45 2.12 13.47 -7.48
N GLU A 46 1.59 12.33 -7.07
CA GLU A 46 1.77 11.78 -5.71
C GLU A 46 2.88 10.73 -5.72
N PRO A 47 3.76 10.73 -4.70
CA PRO A 47 4.77 9.69 -4.56
C PRO A 47 4.11 8.34 -4.28
N LEU A 48 4.67 7.29 -4.86
CA LEU A 48 4.21 5.92 -4.72
C LEU A 48 5.40 4.99 -4.58
N MET A 49 5.27 4.00 -3.69
CA MET A 49 6.24 2.92 -3.54
C MET A 49 5.59 1.60 -3.97
N ILE A 50 6.33 0.79 -4.72
CA ILE A 50 5.96 -0.57 -5.12
C ILE A 50 7.03 -1.52 -4.62
N MET A 51 6.59 -2.55 -3.90
CA MET A 51 7.43 -3.59 -3.34
C MET A 51 7.60 -4.73 -4.37
N PRO A 52 8.56 -5.65 -4.16
CA PRO A 52 8.86 -6.71 -5.13
C PRO A 52 7.64 -7.56 -5.54
N ASN A 53 6.70 -7.79 -4.63
CA ASN A 53 5.45 -8.51 -4.87
C ASN A 53 4.56 -7.85 -5.93
N GLY A 54 4.42 -6.52 -5.89
CA GLY A 54 3.71 -5.79 -6.94
C GLY A 54 4.47 -5.81 -8.27
N SER A 55 5.79 -5.62 -8.22
CA SER A 55 6.65 -5.61 -9.41
C SER A 55 6.61 -6.93 -10.17
N ARG A 56 6.64 -8.06 -9.46
CA ARG A 56 6.59 -9.40 -10.08
C ARG A 56 5.31 -9.63 -10.88
N ILE A 57 4.15 -9.15 -10.39
CA ILE A 57 2.88 -9.28 -11.11
C ILE A 57 2.89 -8.40 -12.37
N TRP A 58 3.40 -7.16 -12.29
CA TRP A 58 3.55 -6.32 -13.48
C TRP A 58 4.55 -6.88 -14.49
N ASP A 59 5.58 -7.60 -14.04
CA ASP A 59 6.52 -8.33 -14.90
C ASP A 59 5.79 -9.50 -15.61
N GLN A 60 5.00 -10.31 -14.90
CA GLN A 60 4.17 -11.36 -15.52
C GLN A 60 3.24 -10.82 -16.61
N LEU A 61 2.68 -9.63 -16.39
CA LEU A 61 1.79 -8.98 -17.35
C LEU A 61 2.56 -8.40 -18.55
N GLY A 62 3.88 -8.19 -18.43
CA GLY A 62 4.74 -7.57 -19.43
C GLY A 62 4.79 -6.04 -19.35
N VAL A 63 4.10 -5.44 -18.38
CA VAL A 63 3.94 -3.98 -18.28
C VAL A 63 5.05 -3.30 -17.48
N LEU A 64 5.83 -4.06 -16.70
CA LEU A 64 6.93 -3.50 -15.91
C LEU A 64 8.01 -2.89 -16.81
N ASP A 65 8.38 -3.59 -17.88
CA ASP A 65 9.42 -3.15 -18.81
C ASP A 65 8.96 -1.97 -19.68
N ASP A 66 7.67 -1.90 -20.02
CA ASP A 66 7.06 -0.72 -20.67
C ASP A 66 7.22 0.54 -19.81
N MET A 67 7.29 0.40 -18.48
CA MET A 67 7.43 1.49 -17.54
C MET A 67 8.88 1.79 -17.14
N LYS A 68 9.89 1.14 -17.72
CA LYS A 68 11.30 1.22 -17.29
C LYS A 68 11.83 2.65 -17.09
N GLU A 69 11.42 3.59 -17.94
CA GLU A 69 11.84 5.00 -17.88
C GLU A 69 11.23 5.76 -16.69
N LEU A 70 10.14 5.25 -16.13
CA LEU A 70 9.49 5.79 -14.94
C LEU A 70 10.02 5.17 -13.65
N LEU A 71 10.59 3.97 -13.71
CA LEU A 71 11.02 3.24 -12.54
C LEU A 71 12.23 3.95 -11.90
N GLU A 72 12.12 4.21 -10.61
CA GLU A 72 13.24 4.66 -9.78
C GLU A 72 13.56 3.58 -8.74
N PRO A 73 14.46 2.63 -9.07
CA PRO A 73 14.89 1.61 -8.14
C PRO A 73 15.57 2.21 -6.91
N MET A 74 15.18 1.74 -5.73
CA MET A 74 15.93 2.05 -4.52
C MET A 74 17.23 1.25 -4.49
N HIS A 75 18.33 1.95 -4.21
CA HIS A 75 19.67 1.38 -4.12
C HIS A 75 20.21 1.43 -2.69
N THR A 76 20.02 2.56 -2.02
CA THR A 76 20.52 2.84 -0.69
C THR A 76 19.39 3.40 0.17
N ALA A 77 19.45 3.11 1.46
CA ALA A 77 18.48 3.58 2.42
C ALA A 77 19.19 4.03 3.69
N TYR A 78 18.76 5.15 4.27
CA TYR A 78 19.26 5.66 5.53
C TYR A 78 18.12 5.90 6.51
N MET A 79 18.36 5.53 7.77
CA MET A 79 17.50 5.83 8.91
C MET A 79 18.21 6.79 9.85
N THR A 80 17.72 8.01 9.91
CA THR A 80 18.18 9.09 10.78
C THR A 80 17.33 9.15 12.04
N ILE A 81 18.00 9.28 13.16
CA ILE A 81 17.39 9.57 14.46
C ILE A 81 18.02 10.87 14.96
N PRO A 82 17.27 11.98 14.95
CA PRO A 82 17.80 13.28 15.38
C PRO A 82 18.48 13.21 16.74
N GLY A 83 19.70 13.72 16.82
CA GLY A 83 20.53 13.68 18.04
C GLY A 83 21.16 12.31 18.37
N ALA A 84 21.02 11.30 17.51
CA ALA A 84 21.68 9.99 17.68
C ALA A 84 22.54 9.58 16.48
N GLY A 85 22.18 9.99 15.26
CA GLY A 85 22.94 9.72 14.04
C GLY A 85 22.09 9.19 12.90
N SER A 86 22.75 8.90 11.76
CA SER A 86 22.15 8.30 10.58
C SER A 86 22.80 6.95 10.30
N TYR A 87 22.00 5.96 9.94
CA TYR A 87 22.40 4.56 9.83
C TYR A 87 21.97 4.00 8.48
N GLU A 88 22.86 3.31 7.79
CA GLU A 88 22.55 2.66 6.52
C GLU A 88 21.68 1.42 6.74
N MET A 89 20.69 1.24 5.85
CA MET A 89 19.73 0.16 5.84
C MET A 89 19.92 -0.66 4.56
N ASP A 90 20.05 -1.98 4.70
CA ASP A 90 20.41 -2.91 3.62
C ASP A 90 19.20 -3.47 2.85
N PHE A 91 17.98 -3.18 3.29
CA PHE A 91 16.76 -3.75 2.69
C PHE A 91 16.62 -3.56 1.17
N PRO A 92 17.01 -2.45 0.53
CA PRO A 92 16.88 -2.33 -0.93
C PRO A 92 17.74 -3.35 -1.67
N LYS A 93 18.96 -3.58 -1.18
CA LYS A 93 19.90 -4.56 -1.72
C LYS A 93 19.41 -5.98 -1.46
N VAL A 94 19.07 -6.28 -0.21
CA VAL A 94 18.61 -7.62 0.21
C VAL A 94 17.36 -8.04 -0.56
N LEU A 95 16.38 -7.14 -0.73
CA LEU A 95 15.17 -7.46 -1.49
C LEU A 95 15.46 -7.71 -2.97
N ARG A 96 16.34 -6.92 -3.58
CA ARG A 96 16.78 -7.15 -4.97
C ARG A 96 17.43 -8.52 -5.12
N GLU A 97 18.36 -8.89 -4.24
CA GLU A 97 19.07 -10.17 -4.32
C GLU A 97 18.15 -11.36 -4.08
N ARG A 98 17.25 -11.26 -3.10
CA ARG A 98 16.32 -12.35 -2.72
C ARG A 98 15.24 -12.57 -3.77
N PHE A 99 14.62 -11.49 -4.23
CA PHE A 99 13.38 -11.56 -5.03
C PHE A 99 13.58 -11.17 -6.49
N GLY A 100 14.74 -10.62 -6.87
CA GLY A 100 15.02 -10.14 -8.22
C GLY A 100 14.49 -8.74 -8.53
N TYR A 101 13.73 -8.14 -7.61
CA TYR A 101 13.16 -6.81 -7.75
C TYR A 101 13.58 -5.95 -6.55
N PRO A 102 14.15 -4.76 -6.77
CA PRO A 102 14.25 -3.77 -5.70
C PRO A 102 12.88 -3.14 -5.41
N PRO A 103 12.70 -2.55 -4.23
CA PRO A 103 11.64 -1.56 -4.04
C PRO A 103 11.76 -0.46 -5.11
N LEU A 104 10.63 -0.10 -5.71
CA LEU A 104 10.54 0.90 -6.76
C LEU A 104 9.79 2.12 -6.25
N PHE A 105 10.27 3.30 -6.59
CA PHE A 105 9.51 4.52 -6.43
C PHE A 105 9.02 5.05 -7.77
N LEU A 106 7.81 5.60 -7.73
CA LEU A 106 7.06 6.01 -8.89
C LEU A 106 6.21 7.24 -8.59
N LYS A 107 5.82 7.95 -9.64
CA LYS A 107 4.80 9.01 -9.57
C LYS A 107 3.45 8.41 -9.96
N LYS A 108 2.48 8.40 -9.04
CA LYS A 108 1.18 7.74 -9.19
C LYS A 108 0.46 8.08 -10.50
N ARG A 109 0.43 9.38 -10.88
CA ARG A 109 -0.17 9.83 -12.14
C ARG A 109 0.51 9.21 -13.35
N LYS A 110 1.84 9.15 -13.38
CA LYS A 110 2.60 8.57 -14.50
C LYS A 110 2.35 7.06 -14.62
N VAL A 111 2.30 6.35 -13.50
CA VAL A 111 1.98 4.91 -13.48
C VAL A 111 0.58 4.63 -14.00
N LEU A 112 -0.42 5.38 -13.55
CA LEU A 112 -1.79 5.26 -14.07
C LEU A 112 -1.86 5.54 -15.57
N GLY A 113 -1.14 6.57 -16.02
CA GLY A 113 -0.98 6.87 -17.45
C GLY A 113 -0.42 5.70 -18.25
N MET A 114 0.66 5.08 -17.75
CA MET A 114 1.27 3.93 -18.42
C MET A 114 0.40 2.68 -18.36
N LEU A 115 -0.19 2.35 -17.22
CA LEU A 115 -1.11 1.21 -17.10
C LEU A 115 -2.31 1.35 -18.06
N TYR A 116 -2.82 2.58 -18.21
CA TYR A 116 -3.89 2.88 -19.16
C TYR A 116 -3.41 2.74 -20.61
N ALA A 117 -2.25 3.32 -20.95
CA ALA A 117 -1.71 3.32 -22.30
C ALA A 117 -1.29 1.93 -22.77
N ALA A 118 -0.70 1.11 -21.89
CA ALA A 118 -0.28 -0.24 -22.16
C ALA A 118 -1.45 -1.25 -22.21
N LEU A 119 -2.66 -0.84 -21.77
CA LEU A 119 -3.81 -1.74 -21.77
C LEU A 119 -4.25 -2.08 -23.21
N PRO A 120 -4.22 -3.37 -23.63
CA PRO A 120 -4.47 -3.72 -25.03
C PRO A 120 -5.86 -3.34 -25.56
N ARG A 121 -6.84 -3.16 -24.66
CA ARG A 121 -8.20 -2.72 -24.96
C ARG A 121 -8.59 -1.51 -24.12
N ASN A 122 -7.78 -0.44 -24.19
CA ASN A 122 -8.07 0.82 -23.49
C ASN A 122 -9.41 1.47 -23.88
N ASP A 123 -9.99 1.10 -25.05
CA ASP A 123 -11.33 1.47 -25.48
C ASP A 123 -12.44 0.99 -24.53
N LYS A 124 -12.16 -0.05 -23.72
CA LYS A 124 -13.05 -0.57 -22.68
C LYS A 124 -13.05 0.27 -21.40
N VAL A 125 -12.19 1.27 -21.31
CA VAL A 125 -12.19 2.25 -20.22
C VAL A 125 -13.10 3.41 -20.58
N LYS A 126 -14.22 3.53 -19.87
CA LYS A 126 -15.18 4.62 -20.04
C LYS A 126 -14.95 5.66 -18.95
N LEU A 127 -14.35 6.77 -19.35
CA LEU A 127 -14.13 7.94 -18.50
C LEU A 127 -15.43 8.74 -18.32
N ASN A 128 -15.46 9.59 -17.30
CA ASN A 128 -16.62 10.39 -16.93
C ASN A 128 -17.89 9.54 -16.68
N LYS A 129 -17.73 8.33 -16.14
CA LYS A 129 -18.79 7.36 -15.82
C LYS A 129 -18.86 7.10 -14.33
N ALA A 130 -19.17 8.14 -13.55
CA ALA A 130 -19.49 7.98 -12.13
C ALA A 130 -20.74 7.09 -11.96
N ILE A 131 -20.65 6.06 -11.13
CA ILE A 131 -21.78 5.18 -10.83
C ILE A 131 -22.72 5.86 -9.84
N VAL A 132 -24.02 5.67 -10.01
CA VAL A 132 -25.04 6.19 -9.09
C VAL A 132 -25.79 5.07 -8.38
N ARG A 133 -25.99 3.94 -9.05
CA ARG A 133 -26.78 2.81 -8.55
C ARG A 133 -26.30 1.50 -9.14
N ILE A 134 -26.42 0.43 -8.35
CA ILE A 134 -26.29 -0.94 -8.83
C ILE A 134 -27.63 -1.65 -8.64
N GLU A 135 -28.07 -2.33 -9.69
CA GLU A 135 -29.31 -3.08 -9.76
C GLU A 135 -28.99 -4.54 -10.01
N GLU A 136 -29.60 -5.42 -9.21
CA GLU A 136 -29.46 -6.85 -9.39
C GLU A 136 -30.57 -7.37 -10.30
N GLY A 137 -30.19 -8.16 -11.31
CA GLY A 137 -31.10 -8.93 -12.14
C GLY A 137 -30.94 -10.43 -11.93
N ALA A 138 -31.92 -11.21 -12.39
CA ALA A 138 -31.89 -12.67 -12.28
C ALA A 138 -30.75 -13.36 -13.04
N LYS A 139 -30.13 -12.67 -14.01
CA LYS A 139 -29.09 -13.22 -14.91
C LYS A 139 -27.80 -12.41 -14.97
N CYS A 140 -27.83 -11.15 -14.51
CA CYS A 140 -26.72 -10.21 -14.61
C CYS A 140 -26.88 -9.10 -13.58
N VAL A 141 -25.78 -8.39 -13.32
CA VAL A 141 -25.75 -7.15 -12.55
C VAL A 141 -25.71 -5.95 -13.50
N ARG A 142 -26.51 -4.92 -13.20
CA ARG A 142 -26.58 -3.68 -13.97
C ARG A 142 -26.03 -2.52 -13.15
N VAL A 143 -25.08 -1.79 -13.73
CA VAL A 143 -24.51 -0.57 -13.17
C VAL A 143 -25.08 0.63 -13.94
N VAL A 144 -25.67 1.58 -13.21
CA VAL A 144 -26.21 2.82 -13.77
C VAL A 144 -25.25 3.97 -13.47
N THR A 145 -24.93 4.77 -14.48
CA THR A 145 -24.02 5.93 -14.38
C THR A 145 -24.79 7.25 -14.33
N TRP A 146 -24.14 8.32 -13.85
CA TRP A 146 -24.75 9.62 -13.60
C TRP A 146 -25.40 10.27 -14.83
N ASP A 147 -24.95 9.90 -16.02
CA ASP A 147 -25.44 10.36 -17.32
C ASP A 147 -26.55 9.47 -17.89
N GLY A 148 -27.12 8.56 -17.08
CA GLY A 148 -28.27 7.73 -17.42
C GLY A 148 -27.95 6.46 -18.21
N TYR A 149 -26.69 6.24 -18.61
CA TYR A 149 -26.29 5.01 -19.26
C TYR A 149 -26.28 3.84 -18.27
N SER A 150 -26.49 2.63 -18.79
CA SER A 150 -26.41 1.40 -18.01
C SER A 150 -25.46 0.40 -18.65
N TYR A 151 -24.77 -0.37 -17.80
CA TYR A 151 -23.81 -1.39 -18.20
C TYR A 151 -24.17 -2.69 -17.51
N GLU A 152 -24.30 -3.76 -18.29
CA GLU A 152 -24.58 -5.10 -17.79
C GLU A 152 -23.30 -5.95 -17.80
N GLY A 153 -23.18 -6.81 -16.80
CA GLY A 153 -22.13 -7.80 -16.65
C GLY A 153 -22.50 -8.89 -15.65
N ASP A 154 -21.59 -9.81 -15.44
CA ASP A 154 -21.76 -10.97 -14.57
C ASP A 154 -21.14 -10.77 -13.19
N LEU A 155 -20.21 -9.83 -13.05
CA LEU A 155 -19.56 -9.48 -11.78
C LEU A 155 -19.32 -7.97 -11.73
N VAL A 156 -19.58 -7.32 -10.60
CA VAL A 156 -19.09 -5.96 -10.32
C VAL A 156 -17.88 -6.02 -9.39
N VAL A 157 -16.79 -5.36 -9.78
CA VAL A 157 -15.58 -5.21 -8.96
C VAL A 157 -15.39 -3.74 -8.57
N GLY A 158 -15.51 -3.44 -7.28
CA GLY A 158 -15.22 -2.12 -6.72
C GLY A 158 -13.72 -1.89 -6.51
N ALA A 159 -13.13 -1.12 -7.42
CA ALA A 159 -11.75 -0.62 -7.37
C ALA A 159 -11.74 0.92 -7.19
N ASP A 160 -12.77 1.45 -6.53
CA ASP A 160 -13.15 2.86 -6.43
C ASP A 160 -12.67 3.56 -5.13
N GLY A 161 -11.81 2.89 -4.36
CA GLY A 161 -11.05 3.45 -3.26
C GLY A 161 -11.81 3.56 -1.93
N VAL A 162 -11.23 4.32 -0.99
CA VAL A 162 -11.72 4.37 0.40
C VAL A 162 -13.18 4.80 0.51
N HIS A 163 -13.66 5.66 -0.38
CA HIS A 163 -15.06 6.10 -0.47
C HIS A 163 -15.89 5.27 -1.46
N SER A 164 -15.62 3.96 -1.56
CA SER A 164 -16.27 3.04 -2.51
C SER A 164 -17.79 3.14 -2.50
N LYS A 165 -18.35 3.45 -3.67
CA LYS A 165 -19.79 3.44 -3.94
C LYS A 165 -20.28 2.02 -4.17
N VAL A 166 -19.45 1.13 -4.74
CA VAL A 166 -19.79 -0.30 -4.87
C VAL A 166 -20.05 -0.91 -3.49
N ARG A 167 -19.16 -0.64 -2.52
CA ARG A 167 -19.33 -1.10 -1.13
C ARG A 167 -20.60 -0.56 -0.50
N ALA A 168 -20.93 0.71 -0.72
CA ALA A 168 -22.19 1.30 -0.23
C ALA A 168 -23.42 0.62 -0.86
N GLU A 169 -23.37 0.26 -2.15
CA GLU A 169 -24.47 -0.46 -2.81
C GLU A 169 -24.58 -1.92 -2.33
N MET A 170 -23.48 -2.62 -2.02
CA MET A 170 -23.53 -3.95 -1.37
C MET A 170 -24.28 -3.88 -0.05
N SER A 171 -23.98 -2.88 0.79
CA SER A 171 -24.69 -2.65 2.04
C SER A 171 -26.18 -2.42 1.80
N ARG A 172 -26.52 -1.50 0.88
CA ARG A 172 -27.90 -1.14 0.55
C ARG A 172 -28.72 -2.33 0.03
N LEU A 173 -28.13 -3.19 -0.78
CA LEU A 173 -28.82 -4.31 -1.41
C LEU A 173 -28.93 -5.53 -0.48
N SER A 174 -27.90 -5.78 0.33
CA SER A 174 -27.86 -6.94 1.23
C SER A 174 -28.73 -6.78 2.47
N ASN A 175 -28.92 -5.55 2.97
CA ASN A 175 -29.44 -5.27 4.32
C ASN A 175 -28.68 -6.02 5.44
N LEU A 176 -27.45 -6.48 5.19
CA LEU A 176 -26.64 -7.19 6.17
C LEU A 176 -25.84 -6.19 7.02
N PRO A 177 -25.97 -6.19 8.36
CA PRO A 177 -25.23 -5.28 9.25
C PRO A 177 -23.71 -5.38 9.12
N GLU A 178 -23.18 -6.55 8.76
CA GLU A 178 -21.74 -6.81 8.55
C GLU A 178 -21.18 -6.12 7.30
N LEU A 179 -22.05 -5.87 6.31
CA LEU A 179 -21.74 -5.09 5.12
C LEU A 179 -22.14 -3.63 5.29
N ALA A 180 -23.11 -3.36 6.17
CA ALA A 180 -23.42 -2.02 6.64
C ALA A 180 -22.21 -1.45 7.37
N MET A 181 -21.88 -0.21 7.05
CA MET A 181 -20.72 0.45 7.64
C MET A 181 -20.92 0.58 9.15
N ASP A 182 -20.07 -0.04 9.97
CA ASP A 182 -19.70 0.60 11.23
C ASP A 182 -18.61 1.62 10.91
N VAL A 183 -19.06 2.78 10.42
CA VAL A 183 -18.23 3.92 10.01
C VAL A 183 -17.23 4.31 11.12
N ASN A 184 -17.57 3.99 12.38
CA ASN A 184 -16.83 4.36 13.57
C ASN A 184 -15.86 3.28 14.09
N LYS A 185 -15.84 2.05 13.53
CA LYS A 185 -14.95 0.96 14.02
C LYS A 185 -13.89 0.49 13.02
N ASP A 186 -14.18 0.51 11.71
CA ASP A 186 -13.35 -0.25 10.77
C ASP A 186 -12.21 0.53 10.11
N MET A 187 -12.38 1.84 9.90
CA MET A 187 -11.37 2.71 9.28
C MET A 187 -11.28 4.04 10.00
N MET A 188 -10.09 4.33 10.53
CA MET A 188 -9.80 5.50 11.33
C MET A 188 -8.65 6.30 10.71
N VAL A 189 -8.63 7.59 11.03
CA VAL A 189 -7.56 8.53 10.71
C VAL A 189 -6.94 9.02 12.02
N GLU A 190 -5.73 8.56 12.31
CA GLU A 190 -4.91 9.02 13.45
C GLU A 190 -3.73 9.88 12.98
N TYR A 191 -3.38 9.78 11.69
CA TYR A 191 -2.21 10.42 11.11
C TYR A 191 -2.59 11.14 9.82
N ALA A 192 -1.77 12.11 9.44
CA ALA A 192 -1.83 12.75 8.14
C ALA A 192 -0.45 12.78 7.50
N CYS A 193 -0.44 12.80 6.18
CA CYS A 193 0.77 12.83 5.36
C CYS A 193 0.78 14.15 4.59
N ILE A 194 1.79 14.97 4.80
CA ILE A 194 2.13 16.06 3.89
C ILE A 194 3.10 15.48 2.87
N SER A 195 2.87 15.67 1.58
CA SER A 195 3.77 15.19 0.54
C SER A 195 4.05 16.26 -0.50
N GLY A 196 5.21 16.18 -1.12
CA GLY A 196 5.64 17.15 -2.10
C GLY A 196 6.89 16.74 -2.86
N ILE A 197 7.33 17.67 -3.71
CA ILE A 197 8.52 17.53 -4.54
C ILE A 197 9.32 18.80 -4.38
N SER A 198 10.62 18.67 -4.15
CA SER A 198 11.57 19.77 -4.06
C SER A 198 12.70 19.59 -5.06
N THR A 199 13.36 20.68 -5.45
CA THR A 199 14.64 20.58 -6.16
C THR A 199 15.74 20.16 -5.18
N ARG A 200 16.61 19.23 -5.57
CA ARG A 200 17.76 18.81 -4.76
C ARG A 200 18.67 20.00 -4.48
N HIS A 201 19.17 20.06 -3.25
CA HIS A 201 20.10 21.10 -2.84
C HIS A 201 21.50 20.82 -3.41
N PRO A 202 22.18 21.79 -4.08
CA PRO A 202 23.48 21.57 -4.70
C PRO A 202 24.59 21.15 -3.74
N ASP A 203 24.57 21.66 -2.50
CA ASP A 203 25.58 21.38 -1.46
C ASP A 203 25.61 19.93 -0.95
N TYR A 204 24.69 19.08 -1.41
CA TYR A 204 24.63 17.65 -1.05
C TYR A 204 24.79 16.76 -2.29
N PRO A 205 25.94 16.83 -3.01
CA PRO A 205 26.16 16.08 -4.23
C PRO A 205 26.15 14.56 -4.01
N GLU A 206 26.49 14.10 -2.81
CA GLU A 206 26.50 12.71 -2.40
C GLU A 206 25.11 12.07 -2.30
N LEU A 207 24.04 12.87 -2.32
CA LEU A 207 22.67 12.37 -2.47
C LEU A 207 22.43 11.89 -3.90
N THR A 208 22.75 10.63 -4.15
CA THR A 208 22.58 9.96 -5.44
C THR A 208 21.15 9.51 -5.69
N ARG A 209 20.80 9.30 -6.97
CA ARG A 209 19.52 8.71 -7.40
C ARG A 209 19.26 7.37 -6.69
N GLY A 210 18.02 7.15 -6.28
CA GLY A 210 17.59 5.89 -5.65
C GLY A 210 17.97 5.78 -4.18
N THR A 211 18.41 6.87 -3.56
CA THR A 211 18.62 6.97 -2.12
C THR A 211 17.31 7.34 -1.43
N ILE A 212 16.89 6.55 -0.44
CA ILE A 212 15.80 6.89 0.47
C ILE A 212 16.35 7.31 1.83
N LEU A 213 15.87 8.43 2.35
CA LEU A 213 16.22 8.99 3.65
C LEU A 213 14.98 8.97 4.51
N THR A 214 15.07 8.40 5.71
CA THR A 214 14.00 8.44 6.70
C THR A 214 14.53 9.11 7.95
N SER A 215 13.78 10.07 8.51
CA SER A 215 14.10 10.70 9.79
C SER A 215 12.94 10.51 10.74
N ASN A 216 13.23 9.86 11.86
CA ASN A 216 12.24 9.41 12.84
C ASN A 216 12.35 10.24 14.13
N ASP A 217 11.27 10.92 14.49
CA ASP A 217 11.19 11.70 15.73
C ASP A 217 9.81 11.60 16.40
N ARG A 218 9.68 12.18 17.60
CA ARG A 218 8.45 12.16 18.40
C ARG A 218 7.25 12.73 17.65
N GLY A 219 6.37 11.84 17.24
CA GLY A 219 5.12 12.13 16.54
C GLY A 219 5.31 12.54 15.08
N ARG A 220 6.49 12.32 14.49
CA ARG A 220 6.84 12.78 13.14
C ARG A 220 7.80 11.82 12.43
N ASN A 221 7.57 11.59 11.14
CA ASN A 221 8.48 10.87 10.27
C ASN A 221 8.62 11.67 8.97
N ILE A 222 9.86 11.97 8.58
CA ILE A 222 10.17 12.57 7.29
C ILE A 222 10.77 11.46 6.43
N THR A 223 10.20 11.25 5.24
CA THR A 223 10.77 10.38 4.23
C THR A 223 11.10 11.21 3.00
N CYS A 224 12.33 11.13 2.51
CA CYS A 224 12.77 11.77 1.28
C CYS A 224 13.32 10.70 0.34
N LEU A 225 13.00 10.80 -0.94
CA LEU A 225 13.60 10.00 -1.99
C LEU A 225 14.22 10.91 -3.04
N VAL A 226 15.47 10.61 -3.35
CA VAL A 226 16.22 11.27 -4.43
C VAL A 226 15.88 10.61 -5.76
N GLY A 227 15.13 11.32 -6.59
CA GLY A 227 14.72 10.86 -7.91
C GLY A 227 15.74 11.16 -9.02
N LYS A 228 15.41 10.79 -10.25
CA LYS A 228 16.34 10.85 -11.38
C LYS A 228 16.63 12.26 -11.90
N ASP A 229 15.67 13.18 -11.78
CA ASP A 229 15.71 14.51 -12.39
C ASP A 229 16.36 15.57 -11.47
N GLY A 230 17.12 15.14 -10.46
CA GLY A 230 17.60 16.02 -9.39
C GLY A 230 16.48 16.53 -8.49
N ASP A 231 15.31 15.89 -8.51
CA ASP A 231 14.19 16.18 -7.62
C ASP A 231 14.25 15.28 -6.38
N ILE A 232 13.83 15.82 -5.24
CA ILE A 232 13.57 15.08 -4.02
C ILE A 232 12.06 14.99 -3.83
N SER A 233 11.50 13.79 -3.93
CA SER A 233 10.11 13.55 -3.54
C SER A 233 10.07 13.23 -2.06
N TRP A 234 9.20 13.88 -1.30
CA TRP A 234 9.21 13.77 0.15
C TRP A 234 7.80 13.64 0.73
N SER A 235 7.74 13.08 1.93
CA SER A 235 6.55 13.00 2.76
C SER A 235 6.87 13.22 4.23
N VAL A 236 6.03 13.99 4.92
CA VAL A 236 6.05 14.20 6.36
C VAL A 236 4.78 13.60 6.94
N CYS A 237 4.92 12.48 7.63
CA CYS A 237 3.85 11.88 8.41
C CYS A 237 3.79 12.57 9.77
N LEU A 238 2.59 12.99 10.16
CA LEU A 238 2.32 13.69 11.41
C LEU A 238 1.20 13.00 12.16
N LYS A 239 1.36 12.86 13.48
CA LYS A 239 0.27 12.45 14.36
C LYS A 239 -0.75 13.59 14.52
N LEU A 240 -2.03 13.28 14.37
CA LEU A 240 -3.11 14.25 14.62
C LEU A 240 -3.39 14.38 16.12
N ASP A 241 -4.07 15.47 16.47
CA ASP A 241 -4.48 15.81 17.84
C ASP A 241 -5.51 14.82 18.41
N ARG A 242 -6.36 14.29 17.54
CA ARG A 242 -7.37 13.28 17.87
C ARG A 242 -7.54 12.29 16.73
N GLN A 243 -8.26 11.21 17.01
CA GLN A 243 -8.66 10.22 16.01
C GLN A 243 -9.98 10.63 15.36
N TYR A 244 -10.08 10.44 14.05
CA TYR A 244 -11.27 10.73 13.26
C TYR A 244 -11.77 9.45 12.58
N PRO A 245 -13.08 9.19 12.56
CA PRO A 245 -13.67 8.28 11.58
C PRO A 245 -13.34 8.75 10.16
N HIS A 246 -13.13 7.82 9.22
CA HIS A 246 -12.68 8.16 7.86
C HIS A 246 -13.62 9.09 7.07
N ASP A 247 -14.93 9.06 7.33
CA ASP A 247 -15.93 9.93 6.70
C ASP A 247 -15.91 11.37 7.24
N ARG A 248 -15.25 11.57 8.39
CA ARG A 248 -15.04 12.86 9.06
C ARG A 248 -13.57 13.23 9.08
N ALA A 249 -12.78 12.66 8.17
CA ALA A 249 -11.38 13.00 8.03
C ALA A 249 -11.24 14.51 7.79
N PRO A 250 -10.31 15.19 8.50
CA PRO A 250 -10.12 16.62 8.31
C PRO A 250 -9.59 16.93 6.90
N GLU A 251 -10.11 18.01 6.31
CA GLU A 251 -9.50 18.64 5.15
C GLU A 251 -8.40 19.61 5.61
N PHE A 252 -7.35 19.72 4.80
CA PHE A 252 -6.19 20.56 5.14
C PHE A 252 -5.99 21.64 4.08
N SER A 253 -5.95 22.89 4.52
CA SER A 253 -5.66 24.02 3.65
C SER A 253 -4.15 24.14 3.36
N ALA A 254 -3.80 24.71 2.21
CA ALA A 254 -2.39 24.96 1.86
C ALA A 254 -1.67 25.83 2.92
N LYS A 255 -2.38 26.78 3.54
CA LYS A 255 -1.83 27.63 4.61
C LYS A 255 -1.47 26.83 5.86
N GLU A 256 -2.31 25.87 6.26
CA GLU A 256 -2.02 25.01 7.40
C GLU A 256 -0.84 24.08 7.12
N VAL A 257 -0.74 23.56 5.90
CA VAL A 257 0.41 22.75 5.46
C VAL A 257 1.69 23.55 5.58
N GLN A 258 1.72 24.76 5.03
CA GLN A 258 2.88 25.64 5.09
C GLN A 258 3.27 25.96 6.55
N LYS A 259 2.30 26.36 7.38
CA LYS A 259 2.53 26.64 8.80
C LYS A 259 3.14 25.45 9.54
N ARG A 260 2.71 24.22 9.24
CA ARG A 260 3.26 23.00 9.84
C ARG A 260 4.70 22.76 9.38
N CYS A 261 4.95 22.82 8.08
CA CYS A 261 6.28 22.59 7.50
C CYS A 261 7.32 23.64 7.92
N GLU A 262 6.91 24.88 8.20
CA GLU A 262 7.77 25.99 8.63
C GLU A 262 7.92 26.09 10.15
N SER A 263 7.21 25.27 10.92
CA SER A 263 7.26 25.31 12.38
C SER A 263 8.66 24.98 12.91
N ASP A 264 9.05 25.60 14.04
CA ASP A 264 10.32 25.33 14.74
C ASP A 264 10.54 23.84 15.04
N GLN A 265 9.44 23.10 15.16
CA GLN A 265 9.42 21.67 15.35
C GLN A 265 9.99 20.86 14.17
N LEU A 266 9.72 21.27 12.93
CA LEU A 266 10.19 20.57 11.73
C LEU A 266 11.41 21.25 11.11
N ARG A 267 11.46 22.58 11.15
CA ARG A 267 12.38 23.42 10.38
C ARG A 267 13.84 22.95 10.44
N ASP A 268 14.33 22.66 11.64
CA ASP A 268 15.74 22.29 11.87
C ASP A 268 15.92 20.80 12.18
N THR A 269 14.92 19.98 11.83
CA THR A 269 15.01 18.52 11.97
C THR A 269 16.03 17.97 10.97
N SER A 270 17.03 17.24 11.46
CA SER A 270 17.99 16.51 10.62
C SER A 270 17.27 15.43 9.81
N VAL A 271 17.41 15.48 8.48
CA VAL A 271 16.91 14.48 7.54
C VAL A 271 17.99 13.41 7.32
N TRP A 272 19.23 13.84 7.06
CA TRP A 272 20.37 12.96 6.84
C TRP A 272 21.67 13.74 6.96
N ALA A 273 22.64 13.27 7.74
CA ALA A 273 23.88 14.01 8.02
C ALA A 273 23.57 15.48 8.43
N ASP A 274 24.15 16.44 7.72
CA ASP A 274 23.93 17.88 7.85
C ASP A 274 22.71 18.41 7.08
N LEU A 275 22.08 17.60 6.23
CA LEU A 275 20.82 17.96 5.56
C LEU A 275 19.71 18.09 6.59
N ILE A 276 19.17 19.30 6.73
CA ILE A 276 17.99 19.57 7.55
C ILE A 276 16.75 19.79 6.69
N TRP A 277 15.58 19.64 7.31
CA TRP A 277 14.28 19.76 6.64
C TRP A 277 14.11 21.07 5.87
N ARG A 278 14.56 22.21 6.43
CA ARG A 278 14.53 23.52 5.75
C ARG A 278 15.22 23.50 4.38
N ASN A 279 16.35 22.80 4.23
CA ASN A 279 17.05 22.69 2.94
C ASN A 279 16.19 22.02 1.86
N VAL A 280 15.30 21.10 2.27
CA VAL A 280 14.35 20.41 1.39
C VAL A 280 13.11 21.28 1.17
N TRP A 281 12.50 21.82 2.24
CA TRP A 281 11.24 22.56 2.18
C TRP A 281 11.34 23.87 1.40
N ASP A 282 12.41 24.66 1.60
CA ASP A 282 12.60 25.96 0.93
C ASP A 282 12.73 25.84 -0.60
N ARG A 283 12.88 24.61 -1.11
CA ARG A 283 13.00 24.27 -2.55
C ARG A 283 11.79 23.53 -3.09
N GLN A 284 10.68 23.52 -2.35
CA GLN A 284 9.46 22.86 -2.78
C GLN A 284 8.94 23.47 -4.09
N LYS A 285 8.52 22.58 -5.00
CA LYS A 285 7.82 22.91 -6.25
C LYS A 285 6.32 22.71 -6.09
N THR A 286 5.95 21.66 -5.37
CA THR A 286 4.56 21.28 -5.12
C THR A 286 4.46 20.65 -3.73
N PHE A 287 3.36 20.90 -3.03
CA PHE A 287 3.01 20.18 -1.81
C PHE A 287 1.49 20.03 -1.68
N GLY A 288 1.10 19.22 -0.72
CA GLY A 288 -0.28 19.07 -0.28
C GLY A 288 -0.37 18.00 0.78
N MET A 289 -1.52 17.90 1.44
CA MET A 289 -1.69 17.05 2.60
C MET A 289 -2.91 16.16 2.44
N MET A 290 -2.81 14.95 2.97
CA MET A 290 -3.88 13.97 2.98
C MET A 290 -3.97 13.29 4.34
N ALA A 291 -5.20 12.95 4.74
CA ALA A 291 -5.41 12.01 5.84
C ALA A 291 -4.81 10.64 5.48
N ILE A 292 -4.30 9.94 6.49
CA ILE A 292 -3.91 8.53 6.37
C ILE A 292 -5.02 7.72 7.01
N GLU A 293 -5.88 7.13 6.18
CA GLU A 293 -6.84 6.15 6.65
C GLU A 293 -6.12 4.82 6.91
N GLU A 294 -6.46 4.15 8.01
CA GLU A 294 -5.98 2.82 8.35
C GLU A 294 -7.17 1.90 8.65
N GLY A 295 -7.20 0.72 8.02
CA GLY A 295 -8.18 -0.31 8.33
C GLY A 295 -8.12 -1.52 7.42
N LEU A 296 -8.68 -2.64 7.88
CA LEU A 296 -8.79 -3.89 7.14
C LEU A 296 -10.17 -4.50 7.40
N ARG A 297 -11.00 -4.55 6.37
CA ARG A 297 -12.33 -5.16 6.43
C ARG A 297 -12.24 -6.69 6.29
N GLN A 298 -13.18 -7.39 6.92
CA GLN A 298 -13.22 -8.86 6.92
C GLN A 298 -14.09 -9.45 5.80
N ARG A 299 -15.10 -8.73 5.33
CA ARG A 299 -16.03 -9.19 4.28
C ARG A 299 -15.94 -8.30 3.05
N TRP A 300 -15.60 -8.88 1.89
CA TRP A 300 -15.26 -8.13 0.67
C TRP A 300 -16.24 -8.30 -0.48
N HIS A 301 -17.17 -9.23 -0.35
CA HIS A 301 -18.09 -9.61 -1.40
C HIS A 301 -19.52 -9.77 -0.89
N TRP A 302 -20.44 -9.71 -1.85
CA TRP A 302 -21.85 -10.06 -1.69
C TRP A 302 -22.41 -10.43 -3.06
N ARG A 303 -22.91 -11.66 -3.22
CA ARG A 303 -23.44 -12.16 -4.50
C ARG A 303 -22.47 -11.90 -5.65
N HIS A 304 -22.92 -11.25 -6.72
CA HIS A 304 -22.11 -10.92 -7.91
C HIS A 304 -21.35 -9.59 -7.78
N MET A 305 -20.93 -9.24 -6.56
CA MET A 305 -20.19 -8.02 -6.29
C MET A 305 -19.01 -8.33 -5.37
N VAL A 306 -17.85 -7.75 -5.66
CA VAL A 306 -16.65 -7.81 -4.80
C VAL A 306 -15.92 -6.46 -4.83
N CYS A 307 -15.21 -6.10 -3.77
CA CYS A 307 -14.35 -4.92 -3.72
C CYS A 307 -12.90 -5.35 -3.46
N ILE A 308 -11.94 -4.61 -4.01
CA ILE A 308 -10.51 -4.88 -3.87
C ILE A 308 -9.73 -3.60 -3.53
N GLY A 309 -8.47 -3.74 -3.12
CA GLY A 309 -7.57 -2.63 -2.92
C GLY A 309 -8.03 -1.64 -1.84
N GLY A 310 -7.90 -0.35 -2.14
CA GLY A 310 -8.17 0.74 -1.19
C GLY A 310 -9.62 0.80 -0.68
N SER A 311 -10.53 0.07 -1.31
CA SER A 311 -11.92 -0.10 -0.88
C SER A 311 -12.05 -1.01 0.35
N MET A 312 -11.12 -1.95 0.55
CA MET A 312 -11.21 -2.98 1.58
C MET A 312 -10.09 -2.94 2.61
N HIS A 313 -8.90 -2.49 2.19
CA HIS A 313 -7.76 -2.35 3.08
C HIS A 313 -6.99 -1.08 2.80
N LYS A 314 -6.58 -0.43 3.89
CA LYS A 314 -5.75 0.76 3.91
C LYS A 314 -4.62 0.50 4.90
N ILE A 315 -3.45 0.26 4.35
CA ILE A 315 -2.24 -0.12 5.08
C ILE A 315 -1.40 1.14 5.29
N ALA A 316 -0.81 1.29 6.48
CA ALA A 316 0.08 2.40 6.78
C ALA A 316 1.20 2.52 5.71
N PRO A 317 1.52 3.73 5.23
CA PRO A 317 2.37 3.91 4.04
C PRO A 317 3.84 3.53 4.23
N HIS A 318 4.31 3.43 5.48
CA HIS A 318 5.72 3.28 5.84
C HIS A 318 6.36 1.97 5.35
N THR A 319 5.56 0.94 5.08
CA THR A 319 6.06 -0.32 4.52
C THR A 319 5.95 -0.39 2.99
N GLY A 320 5.28 0.57 2.34
CA GLY A 320 5.03 0.54 0.90
C GLY A 320 4.13 -0.59 0.40
N GLN A 321 3.54 -1.38 1.30
CA GLN A 321 2.80 -2.57 0.91
C GLN A 321 1.41 -2.27 0.37
N SER A 322 0.81 -1.12 0.68
CA SER A 322 -0.61 -0.86 0.38
C SER A 322 -0.94 -1.13 -1.09
N VAL A 323 -0.19 -0.55 -2.04
CA VAL A 323 -0.47 -0.70 -3.47
C VAL A 323 -0.03 -2.08 -3.98
N SER A 324 1.08 -2.61 -3.49
CA SER A 324 1.54 -3.96 -3.85
C SER A 324 0.52 -5.03 -3.45
N CYS A 325 -0.12 -4.91 -2.28
CA CYS A 325 -1.24 -5.75 -1.87
C CYS A 325 -2.48 -5.55 -2.76
N SER A 326 -2.78 -4.33 -3.21
CA SER A 326 -3.90 -4.10 -4.14
C SER A 326 -3.65 -4.71 -5.53
N ILE A 327 -2.40 -4.75 -5.98
CA ILE A 327 -1.98 -5.48 -7.19
C ILE A 327 -2.15 -6.98 -7.00
N GLU A 328 -1.75 -7.52 -5.83
CA GLU A 328 -1.99 -8.93 -5.49
C GLU A 328 -3.50 -9.28 -5.44
N ASP A 329 -4.37 -8.39 -4.96
CA ASP A 329 -5.83 -8.62 -4.97
C ASP A 329 -6.35 -8.81 -6.39
N ALA A 330 -5.87 -8.00 -7.34
CA ALA A 330 -6.24 -8.09 -8.74
C ALA A 330 -5.79 -9.42 -9.36
N ALA A 331 -4.58 -9.89 -9.02
CA ALA A 331 -4.08 -11.18 -9.47
C ALA A 331 -4.88 -12.35 -8.89
N GLU A 332 -5.11 -12.38 -7.58
CA GLU A 332 -5.85 -13.47 -6.92
C GLU A 332 -7.31 -13.56 -7.37
N LEU A 333 -7.97 -12.41 -7.53
CA LEU A 333 -9.33 -12.39 -8.06
C LEU A 333 -9.35 -12.97 -9.46
N THR A 334 -8.34 -12.67 -10.27
CA THR A 334 -8.22 -13.23 -11.62
C THR A 334 -7.96 -14.73 -11.59
N ASN A 335 -7.08 -15.24 -10.71
CA ASN A 335 -6.87 -16.68 -10.55
C ASN A 335 -8.17 -17.39 -10.17
N SER A 336 -8.88 -16.86 -9.18
CA SER A 336 -10.17 -17.37 -8.71
C SER A 336 -11.20 -17.45 -9.84
N LEU A 337 -11.29 -16.40 -10.66
CA LEU A 337 -12.19 -16.37 -11.82
C LEU A 337 -11.74 -17.29 -12.95
N TYR A 338 -10.44 -17.33 -13.24
CA TYR A 338 -9.87 -18.16 -14.30
C TYR A 338 -10.12 -19.64 -14.01
N GLU A 339 -9.82 -20.11 -12.80
CA GLU A 339 -10.09 -21.49 -12.37
C GLU A 339 -11.60 -21.80 -12.41
N CYS A 340 -12.43 -20.87 -11.93
CA CYS A 340 -13.87 -21.01 -11.93
C CYS A 340 -14.46 -21.15 -13.35
N LEU A 341 -13.92 -20.43 -14.34
CA LEU A 341 -14.47 -20.36 -15.70
C LEU A 341 -13.83 -21.37 -16.67
N GLN A 342 -12.65 -21.89 -16.35
CA GLN A 342 -11.92 -22.81 -17.21
C GLN A 342 -12.73 -24.08 -17.51
N GLY A 343 -12.85 -24.45 -18.79
CA GLY A 343 -13.54 -25.67 -19.22
C GLY A 343 -15.06 -25.63 -19.14
N ARG A 344 -15.67 -24.54 -18.65
CA ARG A 344 -17.12 -24.40 -18.56
C ARG A 344 -17.77 -24.09 -19.91
N THR A 345 -19.05 -24.44 -20.02
CA THR A 345 -19.95 -24.04 -21.12
C THR A 345 -21.07 -23.10 -20.67
N LYS A 346 -21.36 -23.06 -19.36
CA LYS A 346 -22.37 -22.20 -18.74
C LYS A 346 -21.70 -21.28 -17.73
N LYS A 347 -22.32 -20.12 -17.49
CA LYS A 347 -21.90 -19.19 -16.44
C LYS A 347 -22.10 -19.83 -15.06
N PRO A 348 -21.25 -19.50 -14.08
CA PRO A 348 -21.46 -19.91 -12.70
C PRO A 348 -22.81 -19.39 -12.17
N SER A 349 -23.46 -20.18 -11.32
CA SER A 349 -24.63 -19.74 -10.57
C SER A 349 -24.25 -18.67 -9.54
N THR A 350 -25.24 -18.00 -8.96
CA THR A 350 -24.99 -17.05 -7.86
C THR A 350 -24.32 -17.72 -6.67
N GLU A 351 -24.75 -18.93 -6.29
CA GLU A 351 -24.17 -19.67 -5.16
C GLU A 351 -22.70 -20.07 -5.43
N GLU A 352 -22.41 -20.49 -6.67
CA GLU A 352 -21.04 -20.81 -7.07
C GLU A 352 -20.15 -19.56 -7.05
N MET A 353 -20.66 -18.42 -7.54
CA MET A 353 -19.93 -17.14 -7.48
C MET A 353 -19.70 -16.68 -6.04
N GLU A 354 -20.69 -16.80 -5.16
CA GLU A 354 -20.50 -16.46 -3.74
C GLU A 354 -19.43 -17.32 -3.09
N LYS A 355 -19.40 -18.62 -3.39
CA LYS A 355 -18.36 -19.51 -2.87
C LYS A 355 -16.96 -19.10 -3.35
N VAL A 356 -16.81 -18.79 -4.64
CA VAL A 356 -15.53 -18.35 -5.23
C VAL A 356 -15.07 -17.04 -4.58
N LEU A 357 -15.98 -16.06 -4.43
CA LEU A 357 -15.65 -14.77 -3.84
C LEU A 357 -15.39 -14.87 -2.32
N ALA A 358 -16.02 -15.82 -1.64
CA ALA A 358 -15.73 -16.12 -0.23
C ALA A 358 -14.33 -16.70 -0.05
N GLN A 359 -13.92 -17.66 -0.89
CA GLN A 359 -12.57 -18.22 -0.88
C GLN A 359 -11.52 -17.15 -1.20
N PHE A 360 -11.77 -16.33 -2.22
CA PHE A 360 -10.96 -15.14 -2.52
C PHE A 360 -10.81 -14.23 -1.29
N THR A 361 -11.93 -13.89 -0.64
CA THR A 361 -11.93 -13.00 0.52
C THR A 361 -11.10 -13.58 1.67
N GLU A 362 -11.29 -14.86 1.97
CA GLU A 362 -10.56 -15.56 3.02
C GLU A 362 -9.05 -15.56 2.74
N SER A 363 -8.65 -15.95 1.53
CA SER A 363 -7.25 -15.94 1.06
C SER A 363 -6.62 -14.56 1.24
N ARG A 364 -7.28 -13.50 0.76
CA ARG A 364 -6.76 -12.12 0.84
C ARG A 364 -6.71 -11.58 2.27
N VAL A 365 -7.73 -11.83 3.08
CA VAL A 365 -7.74 -11.40 4.48
C VAL A 365 -6.64 -12.10 5.28
N GLN A 366 -6.44 -13.40 5.09
CA GLN A 366 -5.34 -14.15 5.73
C GLN A 366 -3.98 -13.59 5.31
N ARG A 367 -3.78 -13.31 4.01
CA ARG A 367 -2.55 -12.72 3.47
C ARG A 367 -2.26 -11.32 4.01
N ILE A 368 -3.27 -10.45 4.08
CA ILE A 368 -3.08 -9.02 4.40
C ILE A 368 -3.03 -8.77 5.90
N THR A 369 -3.72 -9.57 6.73
CA THR A 369 -3.77 -9.37 8.19
C THR A 369 -2.39 -9.20 8.85
N PRO A 370 -1.39 -10.09 8.64
CA PRO A 370 -0.07 -9.93 9.23
C PRO A 370 0.67 -8.68 8.70
N ILE A 371 0.55 -8.39 7.40
CA ILE A 371 1.16 -7.20 6.76
C ILE A 371 0.58 -5.92 7.37
N TYR A 372 -0.75 -5.84 7.46
CA TYR A 372 -1.47 -4.72 8.05
C TYR A 372 -1.07 -4.49 9.51
N ARG A 373 -1.06 -5.54 10.33
CA ARG A 373 -0.67 -5.45 11.76
C ARG A 373 0.77 -4.96 11.91
N THR A 374 1.67 -5.42 11.04
CA THR A 374 3.08 -5.06 11.13
C THR A 374 3.32 -3.64 10.65
N ALA A 375 2.73 -3.23 9.53
CA ALA A 375 2.76 -1.85 9.06
C ALA A 375 2.20 -0.86 10.09
N LYS A 376 1.11 -1.23 10.77
CA LYS A 376 0.51 -0.43 11.85
C LYS A 376 1.45 -0.26 13.06
N ARG A 377 2.25 -1.28 13.40
CA ARG A 377 3.28 -1.19 14.46
C ARG A 377 4.49 -0.39 13.99
N ALA A 378 4.94 -0.60 12.76
CA ALA A 378 6.05 0.13 12.15
C ALA A 378 5.86 1.64 12.19
N LEU A 379 4.67 2.10 11.79
CA LEU A 379 4.28 3.51 11.90
C LEU A 379 4.49 4.04 13.33
N ARG A 380 4.10 3.29 14.36
CA ARG A 380 4.28 3.70 15.76
C ARG A 380 5.75 3.73 16.18
N HIS A 381 6.56 2.78 15.71
CA HIS A 381 8.01 2.76 15.93
C HIS A 381 8.71 3.94 15.26
N PHE A 382 8.38 4.25 14.01
CA PHE A 382 8.97 5.37 13.27
C PHE A 382 8.53 6.74 13.79
N MET A 383 7.38 6.80 14.47
CA MET A 383 6.83 8.04 15.04
C MET A 383 7.11 8.18 16.54
N PHE A 384 7.88 7.28 17.17
CA PHE A 384 8.12 7.23 18.63
C PHE A 384 6.83 7.41 19.45
N ALA A 385 5.79 6.64 19.12
CA ALA A 385 4.47 6.79 19.73
C ALA A 385 4.48 6.57 21.26
N SER A 386 5.46 5.82 21.78
CA SER A 386 5.73 5.61 23.19
C SER A 386 7.23 5.68 23.52
N LEU A 387 7.58 5.69 24.81
CA LEU A 387 8.98 5.59 25.24
C LEU A 387 9.63 4.29 24.74
N LEU A 388 8.91 3.17 24.78
CA LEU A 388 9.40 1.89 24.29
C LEU A 388 9.66 1.94 22.78
N ASP A 389 8.75 2.52 22.00
CA ASP A 389 8.93 2.70 20.56
C ASP A 389 10.19 3.51 20.24
N ARG A 390 10.43 4.58 21.01
CA ARG A 390 11.66 5.38 20.90
C ARG A 390 12.91 4.57 21.18
N LEU A 391 12.90 3.74 22.23
CA LEU A 391 14.05 2.90 22.59
C LEU A 391 14.31 1.84 21.52
N ILE A 392 13.27 1.17 21.02
CA ILE A 392 13.37 0.17 19.95
C ILE A 392 13.96 0.81 18.69
N ALA A 393 13.41 1.93 18.24
CA ALA A 393 13.90 2.59 17.04
C ALA A 393 15.36 3.06 17.21
N ARG A 394 15.70 3.69 18.35
CA ARG A 394 17.02 4.27 18.61
C ARG A 394 18.12 3.26 18.83
N TYR A 395 17.86 2.22 19.59
CA TYR A 395 18.91 1.31 20.04
C TYR A 395 18.88 -0.04 19.34
N TYR A 396 17.74 -0.42 18.74
CA TYR A 396 17.59 -1.71 18.07
C TYR A 396 17.51 -1.55 16.55
N LEU A 397 16.45 -0.95 16.01
CA LEU A 397 16.21 -0.94 14.55
C LEU A 397 17.30 -0.22 13.77
N ALA A 398 17.71 0.98 14.21
CA ALA A 398 18.74 1.76 13.53
C ALA A 398 20.11 1.05 13.48
N LYS A 399 20.40 0.16 14.43
CA LYS A 399 21.68 -0.58 14.50
C LYS A 399 21.60 -1.99 13.91
N ASN A 400 20.41 -2.46 13.55
CA ASN A 400 20.17 -3.82 13.08
C ASN A 400 19.41 -3.80 11.74
N GLY A 401 20.01 -3.18 10.72
CA GLY A 401 19.41 -3.03 9.38
C GLY A 401 18.89 -4.35 8.79
N HIS A 402 19.65 -5.43 8.96
CA HIS A 402 19.29 -6.78 8.52
C HIS A 402 17.92 -7.26 9.02
N ILE A 403 17.46 -6.80 10.20
CA ILE A 403 16.14 -7.16 10.74
C ILE A 403 15.03 -6.48 9.95
N VAL A 404 15.24 -5.23 9.53
CA VAL A 404 14.31 -4.50 8.67
C VAL A 404 14.25 -5.16 7.30
N ALA A 405 15.40 -5.59 6.76
CA ALA A 405 15.46 -6.35 5.51
C ALA A 405 14.74 -7.71 5.61
N GLU A 406 14.92 -8.44 6.72
CA GLU A 406 14.24 -9.71 6.97
C GLU A 406 12.73 -9.52 7.11
N TRP A 407 12.30 -8.48 7.81
CA TRP A 407 10.89 -8.15 7.94
C TRP A 407 10.25 -7.85 6.58
N PHE A 408 10.84 -6.96 5.76
CA PHE A 408 10.34 -6.72 4.41
C PHE A 408 10.33 -7.98 3.55
N SER A 409 11.35 -8.84 3.70
CA SER A 409 11.41 -10.10 2.96
C SER A 409 10.27 -11.05 3.32
N ASN A 410 9.92 -11.14 4.60
CA ASN A 410 8.80 -11.97 5.05
C ASN A 410 7.44 -11.45 4.56
N GLU A 411 7.27 -10.13 4.45
CA GLU A 411 6.07 -9.56 3.84
C GLU A 411 5.98 -9.91 2.35
N VAL A 412 7.10 -9.91 1.64
CA VAL A 412 7.16 -10.20 0.20
C VAL A 412 7.02 -11.70 -0.11
N ALA A 413 7.68 -12.59 0.64
CA ALA A 413 7.85 -13.99 0.29
C ALA A 413 6.55 -14.77 0.00
N GLY A 414 5.49 -14.50 0.76
CA GLY A 414 4.18 -15.17 0.60
C GLY A 414 3.26 -14.54 -0.45
N ALA A 415 3.79 -13.74 -1.37
CA ALA A 415 2.97 -13.00 -2.33
C ALA A 415 2.36 -13.90 -3.41
N ILE A 416 1.14 -13.55 -3.79
CA ILE A 416 0.40 -14.19 -4.88
C ILE A 416 1.01 -13.79 -6.22
N MET A 417 0.86 -14.66 -7.23
CA MET A 417 1.17 -14.41 -8.64
C MET A 417 0.00 -14.91 -9.49
N LEU A 418 -0.01 -14.57 -10.78
CA LEU A 418 -0.98 -15.16 -11.72
C LEU A 418 -0.58 -16.62 -12.00
N ASP A 419 -1.46 -17.57 -11.69
CA ASP A 419 -1.13 -19.00 -11.74
C ASP A 419 -1.04 -19.56 -13.16
N PHE A 420 -1.75 -18.93 -14.10
CA PHE A 420 -1.80 -19.31 -15.51
C PHE A 420 -0.75 -18.58 -16.38
N ILE A 421 0.09 -17.73 -15.78
CA ILE A 421 1.22 -17.08 -16.45
C ILE A 421 2.51 -17.57 -15.81
N PRO A 422 3.53 -17.99 -16.59
CA PRO A 422 4.82 -18.40 -16.04
C PRO A 422 5.43 -17.35 -15.11
N SER A 423 6.21 -17.80 -14.13
CA SER A 423 7.01 -16.90 -13.31
C SER A 423 8.01 -16.13 -14.19
N PRO A 424 8.21 -14.82 -13.97
CA PRO A 424 9.20 -14.06 -14.74
C PRO A 424 10.62 -14.59 -14.52
N GLU A 425 11.46 -14.53 -15.54
CA GLU A 425 12.87 -14.98 -15.48
C GLU A 425 13.68 -14.19 -14.44
N ARG A 426 13.32 -12.93 -14.19
CA ARG A 426 13.97 -12.06 -13.20
C ARG A 426 13.70 -12.50 -11.76
N ALA A 427 12.68 -13.33 -11.51
CA ALA A 427 12.27 -13.71 -10.16
C ALA A 427 13.39 -14.48 -9.42
N GLY A 428 13.79 -13.97 -8.25
CA GLY A 428 14.84 -14.56 -7.43
C GLY A 428 14.42 -15.85 -6.71
N PRO A 429 15.38 -16.60 -6.14
CA PRO A 429 15.11 -17.91 -5.53
C PRO A 429 14.28 -17.83 -4.23
N ALA A 430 14.26 -16.68 -3.56
CA ALA A 430 13.61 -16.53 -2.26
C ALA A 430 12.07 -16.61 -2.33
N TRP A 431 11.46 -16.46 -3.52
CA TRP A 431 10.03 -16.65 -3.71
C TRP A 431 9.57 -18.05 -3.28
N SER A 432 10.31 -19.10 -3.65
CA SER A 432 10.01 -20.48 -3.24
C SER A 432 10.60 -20.85 -1.88
N GLU A 433 11.82 -20.41 -1.60
CA GLU A 433 12.57 -20.82 -0.39
C GLU A 433 11.94 -20.30 0.90
N LEU A 434 11.57 -19.01 0.95
CA LEU A 434 11.00 -18.41 2.16
C LEU A 434 9.52 -18.77 2.35
N GLN A 435 8.78 -19.04 1.27
CA GLN A 435 7.39 -19.51 1.35
C GLN A 435 7.31 -20.86 2.09
N SER A 436 8.28 -21.75 1.88
CA SER A 436 8.39 -23.03 2.61
C SER A 436 8.68 -22.89 4.12
N ARG A 437 9.35 -21.79 4.52
CA ARG A 437 9.71 -21.50 5.93
C ARG A 437 8.60 -20.80 6.71
N GLN A 438 7.61 -20.23 6.03
CA GLN A 438 6.48 -19.52 6.66
C GLN A 438 5.58 -20.43 7.52
N ASN A 439 5.72 -21.76 7.42
CA ASN A 439 5.07 -22.71 8.32
C ASN A 439 5.72 -22.82 9.72
N TRP A 440 6.86 -22.14 9.97
CA TRP A 440 7.61 -22.28 11.24
C TRP A 440 7.92 -20.96 11.98
N THR A 441 7.79 -19.79 11.34
CA THR A 441 8.35 -18.51 11.86
C THR A 441 7.33 -17.52 12.44
N LEU A 442 6.11 -17.96 12.81
CA LEU A 442 5.15 -17.11 13.53
C LEU A 442 5.28 -17.16 15.07
N LEU A 443 6.11 -18.05 15.63
CA LEU A 443 6.27 -18.20 17.09
C LEU A 443 7.45 -17.42 17.70
N TYR A 444 8.47 -17.04 16.93
CA TYR A 444 9.73 -16.59 17.53
C TYR A 444 9.87 -15.08 17.73
N VAL A 445 9.26 -14.24 16.90
CA VAL A 445 9.39 -12.77 17.04
C VAL A 445 8.74 -12.23 18.34
N PRO A 446 7.56 -12.71 18.78
CA PRO A 446 7.01 -12.33 20.07
C PRO A 446 7.85 -12.84 21.24
N LEU A 447 8.47 -14.03 21.10
CA LEU A 447 9.29 -14.65 22.13
C LEU A 447 10.62 -13.90 22.30
N VAL A 448 11.29 -13.55 21.20
CA VAL A 448 12.53 -12.75 21.21
C VAL A 448 12.25 -11.34 21.73
N MET A 449 11.11 -10.74 21.36
CA MET A 449 10.67 -9.46 21.94
C MET A 449 10.34 -9.58 23.44
N MET A 450 9.69 -10.66 23.90
CA MET A 450 9.43 -10.90 25.32
C MET A 450 10.72 -11.13 26.10
N VAL A 451 11.68 -11.87 25.54
CA VAL A 451 13.00 -12.10 26.15
C VAL A 451 13.80 -10.80 26.18
N LEU A 452 13.77 -9.99 25.13
CA LEU A 452 14.40 -8.67 25.12
C LEU A 452 13.73 -7.71 26.12
N ILE A 453 12.40 -7.73 26.24
CA ILE A 453 11.67 -6.96 27.25
C ILE A 453 12.04 -7.43 28.66
N ALA A 454 12.13 -8.73 28.90
CA ALA A 454 12.55 -9.29 30.19
C ALA A 454 14.00 -8.91 30.51
N VAL A 455 14.91 -8.98 29.54
CA VAL A 455 16.32 -8.58 29.70
C VAL A 455 16.41 -7.07 29.95
N VAL A 456 15.65 -6.24 29.25
CA VAL A 456 15.60 -4.79 29.48
C VAL A 456 14.99 -4.45 30.85
N LEU A 457 13.96 -5.17 31.30
CA LEU A 457 13.38 -4.99 32.64
C LEU A 457 14.35 -5.43 33.76
N VAL A 458 15.12 -6.49 33.55
CA VAL A 458 16.18 -6.94 34.48
C VAL A 458 17.34 -5.95 34.51
N LEU A 459 17.75 -5.40 33.36
CA LEU A 459 18.78 -4.37 33.27
C LEU A 459 18.32 -3.02 33.85
N LEU A 460 17.04 -2.67 33.74
CA LEU A 460 16.48 -1.47 34.37
C LEU A 460 16.26 -1.65 35.88
N GLY A 461 15.91 -2.86 36.34
CA GLY A 461 15.78 -3.18 37.77
C GLY A 461 17.11 -3.23 38.52
N THR A 462 18.22 -3.47 37.82
CA THR A 462 19.57 -3.53 38.41
C THR A 462 20.29 -2.17 38.44
N VAL A 463 19.74 -1.12 37.81
CA VAL A 463 20.37 0.21 37.71
C VAL A 463 19.69 1.27 38.59
N VAL A 464 18.62 0.94 39.32
CA VAL A 464 17.89 1.91 40.18
C VAL A 464 17.87 1.49 41.65
N ILE A 465 19.02 1.38 42.32
CA ILE A 465 19.19 1.81 43.74
C ILE A 465 20.67 2.21 44.00
N PRO A 466 21.06 3.48 43.87
CA PRO A 466 22.21 4.03 44.57
C PRO A 466 21.73 4.82 45.79
N GLY A 467 21.95 4.31 46.99
CA GLY A 467 21.75 5.08 48.22
C GLY A 467 21.20 4.30 49.41
N LEU A 468 22.00 3.42 50.01
CA LEU A 468 21.86 3.04 51.41
C LEU A 468 23.26 3.07 52.03
N GLN A 469 23.61 4.24 52.58
CA GLN A 469 24.74 4.37 53.49
C GLN A 469 24.42 3.58 54.77
N TYR A 470 25.23 2.56 55.05
CA TYR A 470 25.31 1.96 56.38
C TYR A 470 25.96 2.97 57.33
N VAL A 471 25.18 3.51 58.27
CA VAL A 471 25.73 4.08 59.51
C VAL A 471 25.88 2.94 60.50
N ARG A 472 27.05 2.92 61.16
CA ARG A 472 27.59 1.88 62.04
C ARG A 472 26.68 1.43 63.16
#